data_AF-A0A970QJD5-F1
#
_entry.id   AF-A0A970QJD5-F1
#
_cell.length_a   1.000
_cell.length_b   1.000
_cell.length_c   1.000
_cell.angle_alpha   90.00
_cell.angle_beta   90.00
_cell.angle_gamma   90.00
#
_symmetry.space_group_name_H-M   'P 1'
#
loop_
_entity.id
_entity.type
_entity.pdbx_description
1 polymer ?
#
loop_
_entity_poly.entity_id
_entity_poly.type
_entity_poly.pdbx_seq_one_letter_code
_entity_poly.pdbx_strand_id
1 'polypeptide(L)'
;MPEQTKAATRAADRASLARIVAVGGCDLHLHTTASDGADSPEQLVDRVFEAGLNTFSVTDHDSISGIEPARCALRQRLTACPEHKPQLLAGVELSADQDGEERHILGYFLHAGEEHLESFLTEQLRTRRQRNRDLIERLRALGYAIDPAALDTPDQVATGRLQIALHLIQKGYFDSVQHAFAELLGDGRPGYVERVRPSAREAIGQIHQAGGLAVLAHPALYGWCRGQAIVSAPLLQNLAQLQSIGLDGVEAYHGEASEAETSEIKAAGLALDLVCTAGSDDHGRNKDRLLMYTRQDRWPKRREILVCGALLARSRPDGQTEYLLCRRLSTGRHAGFWELPGGKVEPGETTVQALIRELHEELAVDAEIGALHTVLWHDYPEDRVILAVHEARFPTGSLATNAHDRFCFVTADQALQMKILPADITLFQALAANLK
;
A
#
# COMPACT_ATOMS: atom_id res chain seq x y z
N MET A 1 -21.31 16.96 8.67
CA MET A 1 -21.50 15.71 9.44
C MET A 1 -20.60 15.74 10.67
N PRO A 2 -21.07 15.35 11.88
CA PRO A 2 -20.23 15.32 13.09
C PRO A 2 -18.99 14.42 12.94
N GLU A 3 -17.91 14.75 13.63
CA GLU A 3 -16.60 14.07 13.54
C GLU A 3 -16.67 12.59 13.93
N GLN A 4 -17.43 12.24 14.97
CA GLN A 4 -17.67 10.85 15.38
C GLN A 4 -18.37 10.02 14.29
N THR A 5 -19.28 10.64 13.53
CA THR A 5 -19.94 9.97 12.40
C THR A 5 -18.96 9.74 11.26
N LYS A 6 -18.05 10.70 11.00
CA LYS A 6 -17.01 10.55 9.95
C LYS A 6 -16.06 9.39 10.27
N ALA A 7 -15.62 9.27 11.53
CA ALA A 7 -14.76 8.17 11.97
C ALA A 7 -15.45 6.79 11.84
N ALA A 8 -16.72 6.70 12.21
CA ALA A 8 -17.49 5.45 12.08
C ALA A 8 -17.68 5.04 10.61
N THR A 9 -17.99 6.00 9.72
CA THR A 9 -18.08 5.75 8.27
C THR A 9 -16.73 5.28 7.71
N ARG A 10 -15.64 5.97 8.06
CA ARG A 10 -14.27 5.62 7.64
C ARG A 10 -13.89 4.19 8.05
N ALA A 11 -14.21 3.78 9.27
CA ALA A 11 -13.97 2.41 9.74
C ALA A 11 -14.82 1.38 8.96
N ALA A 12 -16.09 1.69 8.68
CA ALA A 12 -16.96 0.83 7.88
C ALA A 12 -16.48 0.69 6.43
N ASP A 13 -15.95 1.77 5.84
CA ASP A 13 -15.36 1.78 4.51
C ASP A 13 -14.06 0.96 4.47
N ARG A 14 -13.20 1.09 5.48
CA ARG A 14 -11.98 0.26 5.60
C ARG A 14 -12.34 -1.23 5.63
N ALA A 15 -13.33 -1.59 6.43
CA ALA A 15 -13.84 -2.97 6.47
C ALA A 15 -14.46 -3.40 5.13
N SER A 16 -15.07 -2.49 4.38
CA SER A 16 -15.64 -2.76 3.06
C SER A 16 -14.57 -3.03 2.01
N LEU A 17 -13.49 -2.22 1.95
CA LEU A 17 -12.33 -2.49 1.08
C LEU A 17 -11.70 -3.85 1.38
N ALA A 18 -11.46 -4.14 2.67
CA ALA A 18 -10.89 -5.43 3.07
C ALA A 18 -11.75 -6.61 2.58
N ARG A 19 -13.09 -6.50 2.66
CA ARG A 19 -14.02 -7.51 2.14
C ARG A 19 -13.99 -7.62 0.61
N ILE A 20 -13.96 -6.49 -0.10
CA ILE A 20 -13.90 -6.47 -1.57
C ILE A 20 -12.67 -7.24 -2.05
N VAL A 21 -11.50 -6.95 -1.48
CA VAL A 21 -10.24 -7.62 -1.82
C VAL A 21 -10.29 -9.11 -1.46
N ALA A 22 -10.82 -9.46 -0.28
CA ALA A 22 -10.95 -10.84 0.17
C ALA A 22 -11.88 -11.71 -0.70
N VAL A 23 -12.98 -11.13 -1.21
CA VAL A 23 -13.87 -11.79 -2.19
C VAL A 23 -13.17 -11.93 -3.54
N GLY A 24 -12.34 -10.94 -3.88
CA GLY A 24 -11.58 -10.82 -5.12
C GLY A 24 -12.44 -10.65 -6.37
N GLY A 25 -11.77 -10.70 -7.53
CA GLY A 25 -12.35 -10.23 -8.77
C GLY A 25 -12.59 -8.72 -8.69
N CYS A 26 -11.63 -7.99 -8.12
CA CYS A 26 -11.67 -6.54 -8.04
C CYS A 26 -10.45 -5.92 -8.68
N ASP A 27 -10.62 -4.70 -9.19
CA ASP A 27 -9.52 -3.89 -9.67
C ASP A 27 -9.77 -2.42 -9.28
N LEU A 28 -9.04 -1.96 -8.27
CA LEU A 28 -9.28 -0.67 -7.63
C LEU A 28 -8.32 0.41 -8.09
N HIS A 29 -7.59 0.19 -9.17
CA HIS A 29 -6.66 1.16 -9.74
C HIS A 29 -6.70 1.08 -11.26
N LEU A 30 -7.54 1.93 -11.88
CA LEU A 30 -7.81 1.92 -13.32
C LEU A 30 -7.87 3.34 -13.85
N HIS A 31 -7.28 3.54 -15.02
CA HIS A 31 -7.20 4.84 -15.68
C HIS A 31 -8.04 4.88 -16.97
N THR A 32 -8.56 6.05 -17.27
CA THR A 32 -9.35 6.31 -18.47
C THR A 32 -8.75 7.47 -19.27
N THR A 33 -9.35 7.80 -20.41
CA THR A 33 -9.01 9.01 -21.17
C THR A 33 -9.25 10.32 -20.40
N ALA A 34 -9.89 10.30 -19.22
CA ALA A 34 -9.99 11.46 -18.34
C ALA A 34 -8.65 11.81 -17.65
N SER A 35 -7.63 10.97 -17.79
CA SER A 35 -6.24 11.27 -17.47
C SER A 35 -5.27 10.79 -18.57
N ASP A 36 -4.53 9.70 -18.35
CA ASP A 36 -3.54 9.14 -19.28
C ASP A 36 -3.84 7.70 -19.74
N GLY A 37 -5.02 7.17 -19.41
CA GLY A 37 -5.54 5.93 -19.97
C GLY A 37 -5.92 6.05 -21.45
N ALA A 38 -5.90 4.91 -22.15
CA ALA A 38 -6.24 4.82 -23.57
C ALA A 38 -7.73 4.49 -23.83
N ASP A 39 -8.40 3.88 -22.86
CA ASP A 39 -9.81 3.51 -22.97
C ASP A 39 -10.69 4.63 -22.39
N SER A 40 -11.79 4.96 -23.07
CA SER A 40 -12.80 5.86 -22.49
C SER A 40 -13.46 5.21 -21.27
N PRO A 41 -14.10 5.98 -20.38
CA PRO A 41 -14.86 5.41 -19.26
C PRO A 41 -15.90 4.35 -19.69
N GLU A 42 -16.53 4.51 -20.84
CA GLU A 42 -17.47 3.54 -21.42
C GLU A 42 -16.75 2.25 -21.85
N GLN A 43 -15.62 2.39 -22.55
CA GLN A 43 -14.81 1.24 -22.99
C GLN A 43 -14.22 0.48 -21.80
N LEU A 44 -13.82 1.19 -20.75
CA LEU A 44 -13.37 0.57 -19.50
C LEU A 44 -14.50 -0.26 -18.88
N VAL A 45 -15.72 0.28 -18.81
CA VAL A 45 -16.89 -0.47 -18.30
C VAL A 45 -17.13 -1.73 -19.14
N ASP A 46 -17.03 -1.66 -20.47
CA ASP A 46 -17.14 -2.88 -21.30
C ASP A 46 -16.11 -3.95 -20.91
N ARG A 47 -14.85 -3.54 -20.70
CA ARG A 47 -13.80 -4.46 -20.26
C ARG A 47 -14.06 -5.03 -18.87
N VAL A 48 -14.58 -4.24 -17.93
CA VAL A 48 -14.97 -4.72 -16.59
C VAL A 48 -15.95 -5.89 -16.69
N PHE A 49 -16.96 -5.79 -17.57
CA PHE A 49 -17.90 -6.89 -17.82
C PHE A 49 -17.22 -8.09 -18.49
N GLU A 50 -16.33 -7.87 -19.45
CA GLU A 50 -15.56 -8.94 -20.12
C GLU A 50 -14.65 -9.71 -19.16
N ALA A 51 -13.98 -9.00 -18.25
CA ALA A 51 -13.13 -9.58 -17.21
C ALA A 51 -13.91 -10.21 -16.05
N GLY A 52 -15.21 -9.89 -15.95
CA GLY A 52 -16.12 -10.42 -14.94
C GLY A 52 -15.85 -9.89 -13.53
N LEU A 53 -15.34 -8.66 -13.41
CA LEU A 53 -15.03 -8.05 -12.12
C LEU A 53 -16.30 -7.83 -11.28
N ASN A 54 -16.22 -8.09 -9.98
CA ASN A 54 -17.28 -7.80 -9.02
C ASN A 54 -17.25 -6.35 -8.55
N THR A 55 -16.07 -5.73 -8.52
CA THR A 55 -15.89 -4.35 -8.05
C THR A 55 -14.72 -3.71 -8.78
N PHE A 56 -14.86 -2.45 -9.16
CA PHE A 56 -13.78 -1.70 -9.78
C PHE A 56 -13.81 -0.23 -9.35
N SER A 57 -12.69 0.47 -9.54
CA SER A 57 -12.61 1.91 -9.28
C SER A 57 -11.95 2.62 -10.45
N VAL A 58 -12.50 3.78 -10.83
CA VAL A 58 -11.84 4.71 -11.75
C VAL A 58 -11.03 5.67 -10.90
N THR A 59 -9.72 5.72 -11.12
CA THR A 59 -8.75 6.44 -10.28
C THR A 59 -7.80 7.28 -11.12
N ASP A 60 -8.38 8.03 -12.06
CA ASP A 60 -7.64 8.91 -12.96
C ASP A 60 -6.69 9.87 -12.20
N HIS A 61 -5.50 10.11 -12.78
CA HIS A 61 -4.51 11.01 -12.20
C HIS A 61 -5.02 12.45 -12.07
N ASP A 62 -5.03 12.98 -10.85
CA ASP A 62 -5.43 14.35 -10.52
C ASP A 62 -6.80 14.74 -11.17
N SER A 63 -7.71 13.77 -11.36
CA SER A 63 -8.98 13.98 -12.07
C SER A 63 -10.08 13.02 -11.58
N ILE A 64 -11.31 13.52 -11.48
CA ILE A 64 -12.52 12.72 -11.16
C ILE A 64 -13.52 12.71 -12.31
N SER A 65 -13.16 13.31 -13.44
CA SER A 65 -14.10 13.52 -14.56
C SER A 65 -14.48 12.23 -15.31
N GLY A 66 -13.74 11.14 -15.11
CA GLY A 66 -14.09 9.81 -15.63
C GLY A 66 -15.21 9.09 -14.85
N ILE A 67 -15.54 9.52 -13.62
CA ILE A 67 -16.44 8.79 -12.72
C ILE A 67 -17.89 8.80 -13.22
N GLU A 68 -18.46 9.97 -13.52
CA GLU A 68 -19.86 10.08 -13.97
C GLU A 68 -20.13 9.41 -15.33
N PRO A 69 -19.26 9.55 -16.35
CA PRO A 69 -19.37 8.76 -17.57
C PRO A 69 -19.34 7.24 -17.32
N ALA A 70 -18.42 6.76 -16.46
CA ALA A 70 -18.37 5.35 -16.07
C ALA A 70 -19.66 4.89 -15.34
N ARG A 71 -20.21 5.72 -14.43
CA ARG A 71 -21.51 5.44 -13.77
C ARG A 71 -22.64 5.33 -14.79
N CYS A 72 -22.70 6.23 -15.76
CA CYS A 72 -23.70 6.21 -16.83
C CYS A 72 -23.59 4.93 -17.68
N ALA A 73 -22.38 4.60 -18.13
CA ALA A 73 -22.11 3.38 -18.91
C ALA A 73 -22.47 2.10 -18.13
N LEU A 74 -22.12 2.06 -16.83
CA LEU A 74 -22.45 0.93 -15.95
C LEU A 74 -23.96 0.73 -15.85
N ARG A 75 -24.75 1.80 -15.62
CA ARG A 75 -26.22 1.71 -15.57
C ARG A 75 -26.83 1.15 -16.85
N GLN A 76 -26.31 1.58 -18.01
CA GLN A 76 -26.75 1.06 -19.31
C GLN A 76 -26.43 -0.43 -19.47
N ARG A 77 -25.20 -0.85 -19.13
CA ARG A 77 -24.78 -2.26 -19.26
C ARG A 77 -25.49 -3.19 -18.28
N LEU A 78 -25.78 -2.73 -17.06
CA LEU A 78 -26.58 -3.49 -16.09
C LEU A 78 -28.00 -3.79 -16.60
N THR A 79 -28.55 -2.93 -17.46
CA THR A 79 -29.86 -3.17 -18.09
C THR A 79 -29.76 -4.27 -19.17
N ALA A 80 -28.63 -4.34 -19.88
CA ALA A 80 -28.40 -5.35 -20.91
C ALA A 80 -27.93 -6.72 -20.36
N CYS A 81 -27.27 -6.73 -19.20
CA CYS A 81 -26.67 -7.93 -18.61
C CYS A 81 -27.02 -8.06 -17.11
N PRO A 82 -28.27 -8.44 -16.75
CA PRO A 82 -28.73 -8.40 -15.36
C PRO A 82 -28.07 -9.45 -14.44
N GLU A 83 -27.45 -10.49 -15.00
CA GLU A 83 -26.82 -11.58 -14.24
C GLU A 83 -25.47 -11.20 -13.60
N HIS A 84 -24.80 -10.16 -14.10
CA HIS A 84 -23.52 -9.69 -13.57
C HIS A 84 -23.62 -8.22 -13.18
N LYS A 85 -23.32 -7.91 -11.91
CA LYS A 85 -23.54 -6.59 -11.32
C LYS A 85 -22.28 -6.04 -10.67
N PRO A 86 -21.27 -5.63 -11.47
CA PRO A 86 -20.09 -4.96 -10.95
C PRO A 86 -20.47 -3.70 -10.16
N GLN A 87 -19.77 -3.46 -9.06
CA GLN A 87 -19.88 -2.22 -8.30
C GLN A 87 -18.76 -1.26 -8.71
N LEU A 88 -19.12 -0.01 -9.01
CA LEU A 88 -18.14 1.06 -9.22
C LEU A 88 -17.93 1.82 -7.91
N LEU A 89 -16.69 1.86 -7.45
CA LEU A 89 -16.24 2.78 -6.40
C LEU A 89 -15.69 4.05 -7.05
N ALA A 90 -16.22 5.21 -6.63
CA ALA A 90 -15.64 6.49 -7.00
C ALA A 90 -14.23 6.59 -6.41
N GLY A 91 -13.27 6.94 -7.26
CA GLY A 91 -11.89 7.12 -6.82
C GLY A 91 -11.14 8.19 -7.62
N VAL A 92 -9.90 8.40 -7.21
CA VAL A 92 -8.96 9.35 -7.80
C VAL A 92 -7.54 8.93 -7.42
N GLU A 93 -6.54 9.19 -8.25
CA GLU A 93 -5.14 9.08 -7.85
C GLU A 93 -4.51 10.47 -7.79
N LEU A 94 -4.19 10.94 -6.58
CA LEU A 94 -3.56 12.24 -6.36
C LEU A 94 -2.04 12.10 -6.37
N SER A 95 -1.38 12.86 -7.23
CA SER A 95 0.08 12.96 -7.21
C SER A 95 0.52 13.97 -6.13
N ALA A 96 1.28 13.49 -5.15
CA ALA A 96 1.76 14.25 -4.01
C ALA A 96 3.30 14.22 -3.89
N ASP A 97 3.85 15.17 -3.13
CA ASP A 97 5.24 15.17 -2.69
C ASP A 97 5.35 14.61 -1.26
N GLN A 98 6.34 13.75 -1.05
CA GLN A 98 6.77 13.33 0.28
C GLN A 98 8.29 13.36 0.34
N ASP A 99 8.84 14.32 1.08
CA ASP A 99 10.27 14.51 1.28
C ASP A 99 11.07 14.69 -0.02
N GLY A 100 10.47 15.41 -1.00
CA GLY A 100 11.09 15.68 -2.31
C GLY A 100 10.90 14.58 -3.35
N GLU A 101 10.12 13.54 -3.03
CA GLU A 101 9.85 12.40 -3.90
C GLU A 101 8.37 12.32 -4.26
N GLU A 102 8.07 11.98 -5.51
CA GLU A 102 6.69 11.81 -5.98
C GLU A 102 6.07 10.53 -5.37
N ARG A 103 4.89 10.70 -4.77
CA ARG A 103 4.05 9.60 -4.24
C ARG A 103 2.64 9.75 -4.75
N HIS A 104 1.99 8.63 -5.01
CA HIS A 104 0.60 8.64 -5.45
C HIS A 104 -0.33 8.13 -4.35
N ILE A 105 -1.38 8.90 -4.08
CA ILE A 105 -2.37 8.61 -3.06
C ILE A 105 -3.72 8.39 -3.72
N LEU A 106 -4.19 7.14 -3.66
CA LEU A 106 -5.53 6.75 -4.10
C LEU A 106 -6.57 7.24 -3.10
N GLY A 107 -7.65 7.82 -3.60
CA GLY A 107 -8.86 8.13 -2.86
C GLY A 107 -9.96 7.15 -3.24
N TYR A 108 -10.67 6.60 -2.26
CA TYR A 108 -11.86 5.76 -2.47
C TYR A 108 -13.06 6.27 -1.69
N PHE A 109 -14.27 5.87 -2.11
CA PHE A 109 -15.53 6.16 -1.41
C PHE A 109 -15.72 7.65 -1.13
N LEU A 110 -15.70 8.46 -2.18
CA LEU A 110 -15.88 9.92 -2.12
C LEU A 110 -17.33 10.31 -1.73
N HIS A 111 -17.84 9.76 -0.62
CA HIS A 111 -19.23 9.76 -0.14
C HIS A 111 -19.81 11.15 0.09
N ALA A 112 -18.97 12.18 0.26
CA ALA A 112 -19.37 13.50 0.72
C ALA A 112 -18.94 14.66 -0.19
N GLY A 113 -18.42 14.38 -1.39
CA GLY A 113 -18.38 15.39 -2.46
C GLY A 113 -17.14 15.34 -3.33
N GLU A 114 -17.32 14.80 -4.52
CA GLU A 114 -16.51 15.10 -5.70
C GLU A 114 -16.30 16.62 -5.84
N GLU A 115 -17.33 17.43 -5.55
CA GLU A 115 -17.29 18.90 -5.48
C GLU A 115 -16.22 19.47 -4.51
N HIS A 116 -15.95 18.80 -3.38
CA HIS A 116 -14.91 19.26 -2.45
C HIS A 116 -13.51 19.13 -3.04
N LEU A 117 -13.30 18.11 -3.89
CA LEU A 117 -12.04 17.91 -4.60
C LEU A 117 -11.92 18.81 -5.83
N GLU A 118 -13.03 19.22 -6.47
CA GLU A 118 -12.99 19.96 -7.74
C GLU A 118 -12.07 21.18 -7.71
N SER A 119 -12.15 22.00 -6.65
CA SER A 119 -11.30 23.20 -6.54
C SER A 119 -9.82 22.86 -6.45
N PHE A 120 -9.49 21.83 -5.66
CA PHE A 120 -8.13 21.32 -5.52
C PHE A 120 -7.62 20.72 -6.84
N LEU A 121 -8.38 19.82 -7.46
CA LEU A 121 -8.05 19.19 -8.74
C LEU A 121 -7.91 20.22 -9.88
N THR A 122 -8.73 21.28 -9.87
CA THR A 122 -8.61 22.38 -10.82
C THR A 122 -7.25 23.08 -10.70
N GLU A 123 -6.76 23.28 -9.47
CA GLU A 123 -5.44 23.86 -9.25
C GLU A 123 -4.32 22.89 -9.64
N GLN A 124 -4.45 21.60 -9.33
CA GLN A 124 -3.52 20.56 -9.77
C GLN A 124 -3.39 20.50 -11.30
N LEU A 125 -4.51 20.63 -12.00
CA LEU A 125 -4.53 20.68 -13.46
C LEU A 125 -3.85 21.96 -13.98
N ARG A 126 -4.07 23.11 -13.33
CA ARG A 126 -3.38 24.37 -13.70
C ARG A 126 -1.87 24.26 -13.56
N THR A 127 -1.37 23.75 -12.44
CA THR A 127 0.08 23.59 -12.22
C THR A 127 0.68 22.57 -13.20
N ARG A 128 -0.04 21.49 -13.52
CA ARG A 128 0.37 20.51 -14.54
C ARG A 128 0.44 21.13 -15.94
N ARG A 129 -0.56 21.93 -16.34
CA ARG A 129 -0.58 22.67 -17.62
C ARG A 129 0.57 23.67 -17.71
N GLN A 130 0.84 24.41 -16.63
CA GLN A 130 1.97 25.34 -16.60
C GLN A 130 3.30 24.58 -16.77
N ARG A 131 3.53 23.52 -15.99
CA ARG A 131 4.73 22.67 -16.11
C ARG A 131 4.89 22.09 -17.52
N ASN A 132 3.79 21.69 -18.18
CA ASN A 132 3.84 21.20 -19.55
C ASN A 132 4.30 22.28 -20.54
N ARG A 133 3.84 23.53 -20.39
CA ARG A 133 4.30 24.65 -21.24
C ARG A 133 5.79 24.87 -21.07
N ASP A 134 6.25 24.93 -19.83
CA ASP A 134 7.67 25.11 -19.50
C ASP A 134 8.52 23.95 -20.04
N LEU A 135 8.02 22.71 -19.95
CA LEU A 135 8.65 21.53 -20.52
C LEU A 135 8.76 21.62 -22.06
N ILE A 136 7.70 22.03 -22.75
CA ILE A 136 7.73 22.19 -24.21
C ILE A 136 8.73 23.27 -24.63
N GLU A 137 8.77 24.40 -23.94
CA GLU A 137 9.75 25.47 -24.19
C GLU A 137 11.18 24.97 -24.00
N ARG A 138 11.42 24.22 -22.91
CA ARG A 138 12.72 23.62 -22.62
C ARG A 138 13.15 22.61 -23.69
N LEU A 139 12.24 21.73 -24.12
CA LEU A 139 12.52 20.76 -25.17
C LEU A 139 12.81 21.43 -26.52
N ARG A 140 12.10 22.52 -26.85
CA ARG A 140 12.40 23.33 -28.05
C ARG A 140 13.78 23.98 -27.98
N ALA A 141 14.17 24.50 -26.81
CA ALA A 141 15.50 25.06 -26.60
C ALA A 141 16.61 23.99 -26.76
N LEU A 142 16.31 22.73 -26.47
CA LEU A 142 17.20 21.59 -26.70
C LEU A 142 17.20 21.08 -28.15
N GLY A 143 16.40 21.67 -29.04
CA GLY A 143 16.35 21.32 -30.47
C GLY A 143 15.27 20.32 -30.86
N TYR A 144 14.37 19.93 -29.95
CA TYR A 144 13.25 19.04 -30.28
C TYR A 144 12.08 19.83 -30.87
N ALA A 145 11.65 19.46 -32.07
CA ALA A 145 10.54 20.12 -32.76
C ALA A 145 9.18 19.60 -32.27
N ILE A 146 8.72 20.17 -31.15
CA ILE A 146 7.43 19.85 -30.52
C ILE A 146 6.40 20.93 -30.84
N ASP A 147 5.20 20.50 -31.20
CA ASP A 147 4.04 21.39 -31.37
C ASP A 147 3.22 21.47 -30.06
N PRO A 148 3.13 22.64 -29.41
CA PRO A 148 2.31 22.85 -28.23
C PRO A 148 0.84 22.47 -28.47
N ALA A 149 0.32 22.70 -29.68
CA ALA A 149 -1.07 22.39 -30.00
C ALA A 149 -1.36 20.89 -30.04
N ALA A 150 -0.34 20.05 -30.28
CA ALA A 150 -0.48 18.59 -30.28
C ALA A 150 -0.64 18.01 -28.87
N LEU A 151 -0.40 18.81 -27.83
CA LEU A 151 -0.37 18.39 -26.43
C LEU A 151 -1.44 19.10 -25.58
N ASP A 152 -2.25 19.97 -26.19
CA ASP A 152 -3.30 20.79 -25.54
C ASP A 152 -4.67 20.50 -26.19
N THR A 153 -5.00 19.21 -26.36
CA THR A 153 -6.31 18.82 -26.91
C THR A 153 -7.39 18.98 -25.83
N PRO A 154 -8.56 19.57 -26.15
CA PRO A 154 -9.64 19.79 -25.18
C PRO A 154 -10.14 18.49 -24.50
N ASP A 155 -9.99 17.36 -25.18
CA ASP A 155 -10.56 16.07 -24.78
C ASP A 155 -9.62 15.20 -23.95
N GLN A 156 -8.31 15.53 -23.87
CA GLN A 156 -7.36 14.83 -22.99
C GLN A 156 -7.02 15.73 -21.80
N VAL A 157 -7.74 15.51 -20.70
CA VAL A 157 -7.70 16.37 -19.52
C VAL A 157 -6.34 16.30 -18.79
N ALA A 158 -5.43 15.36 -19.11
CA ALA A 158 -4.09 15.36 -18.51
C ALA A 158 -2.96 14.88 -19.44
N THR A 159 -2.42 15.76 -20.26
CA THR A 159 -1.15 15.51 -20.97
C THR A 159 0.01 15.38 -19.97
N GLY A 160 0.47 14.15 -19.69
CA GLY A 160 1.63 13.87 -18.84
C GLY A 160 2.97 13.89 -19.59
N ARG A 161 4.08 13.63 -18.87
CA ARG A 161 5.40 13.37 -19.49
C ARG A 161 5.35 12.17 -20.45
N LEU A 162 4.47 11.20 -20.18
CA LEU A 162 4.22 10.05 -21.05
C LEU A 162 3.77 10.49 -22.45
N GLN A 163 2.77 11.37 -22.54
CA GLN A 163 2.26 11.82 -23.84
C GLN A 163 3.32 12.59 -24.63
N ILE A 164 4.20 13.31 -23.93
CA ILE A 164 5.37 13.96 -24.53
C ILE A 164 6.38 12.93 -25.03
N ALA A 165 6.64 11.87 -24.27
CA ALA A 165 7.48 10.76 -24.71
C ALA A 165 6.91 10.09 -25.98
N LEU A 166 5.60 9.82 -26.01
CA LEU A 166 4.93 9.24 -27.17
C LEU A 166 5.02 10.17 -28.41
N HIS A 167 4.85 11.48 -28.23
CA HIS A 167 5.04 12.45 -29.31
C HIS A 167 6.47 12.47 -29.84
N LEU A 168 7.47 12.42 -28.95
CA LEU A 168 8.88 12.38 -29.32
C LEU A 168 9.24 11.10 -30.10
N ILE A 169 8.67 9.96 -29.72
CA ILE A 169 8.81 8.68 -30.45
C ILE A 169 8.15 8.78 -31.83
N GLN A 170 6.94 9.34 -31.91
CA GLN A 170 6.24 9.53 -33.18
C GLN A 170 7.03 10.42 -34.17
N LYS A 171 7.80 11.39 -33.64
CA LYS A 171 8.69 12.25 -34.42
C LYS A 171 10.04 11.58 -34.76
N GLY A 172 10.30 10.37 -34.25
CA GLY A 172 11.53 9.61 -34.49
C GLY A 172 12.73 10.06 -33.66
N TYR A 173 12.50 10.77 -32.53
CA TYR A 173 13.60 11.21 -31.65
C TYR A 173 14.08 10.13 -30.68
N PHE A 174 13.21 9.18 -30.32
CA PHE A 174 13.51 8.09 -29.40
C PHE A 174 12.81 6.81 -29.86
N ASP A 175 13.36 5.66 -29.50
CA ASP A 175 12.85 4.35 -29.94
C ASP A 175 11.86 3.74 -28.93
N SER A 176 11.81 4.25 -27.70
CA SER A 176 10.90 3.77 -26.65
C SER A 176 10.63 4.84 -25.59
N VAL A 177 9.56 4.64 -24.80
CA VAL A 177 9.23 5.51 -23.66
C VAL A 177 10.35 5.45 -22.62
N GLN A 178 10.86 4.26 -22.32
CA GLN A 178 11.94 4.03 -21.38
C GLN A 178 13.21 4.81 -21.78
N HIS A 179 13.56 4.80 -23.07
CA HIS A 179 14.70 5.57 -23.60
C HIS A 179 14.49 7.08 -23.44
N ALA A 180 13.30 7.59 -23.80
CA ALA A 180 12.99 9.01 -23.65
C ALA A 180 13.05 9.49 -22.18
N PHE A 181 12.56 8.69 -21.24
CA PHE A 181 12.66 9.00 -19.81
C PHE A 181 14.11 8.91 -19.30
N ALA A 182 14.85 7.88 -19.69
CA ALA A 182 16.23 7.69 -19.26
C ALA A 182 17.16 8.82 -19.73
N GLU A 183 16.95 9.40 -20.92
CA GLU A 183 17.86 10.41 -21.45
C GLU A 183 17.38 11.85 -21.29
N LEU A 184 16.07 12.10 -21.34
CA LEU A 184 15.53 13.46 -21.53
C LEU A 184 14.49 13.87 -20.50
N LEU A 185 13.50 13.00 -20.22
CA LEU A 185 12.28 13.39 -19.48
C LEU A 185 12.26 12.98 -18.01
N GLY A 186 13.14 12.06 -17.60
CA GLY A 186 13.24 11.58 -16.22
C GLY A 186 13.81 12.63 -15.27
N ASP A 187 13.74 12.35 -13.97
CA ASP A 187 14.16 13.31 -12.96
C ASP A 187 15.65 13.66 -13.10
N GLY A 188 15.98 14.95 -13.01
CA GLY A 188 17.33 15.47 -13.22
C GLY A 188 17.83 15.45 -14.68
N ARG A 189 17.03 14.98 -15.66
CA ARG A 189 17.43 14.94 -17.07
C ARG A 189 17.29 16.30 -17.77
N PRO A 190 17.93 16.51 -18.94
CA PRO A 190 18.00 17.81 -19.59
C PRO A 190 16.64 18.43 -19.90
N GLY A 191 15.61 17.64 -20.19
CA GLY A 191 14.25 18.11 -20.45
C GLY A 191 13.40 18.26 -19.19
N TYR A 192 13.84 17.76 -18.03
CA TYR A 192 13.03 17.74 -16.81
C TYR A 192 12.62 19.14 -16.35
N VAL A 193 11.34 19.29 -16.04
CA VAL A 193 10.79 20.47 -15.35
C VAL A 193 10.00 19.97 -14.15
N GLU A 194 10.40 20.44 -12.97
CA GLU A 194 9.76 20.10 -11.71
C GLU A 194 8.34 20.68 -11.65
N ARG A 195 7.40 19.88 -11.14
CA ARG A 195 6.02 20.33 -10.88
C ARG A 195 5.89 20.58 -9.38
N VAL A 196 5.38 21.74 -8.99
CA VAL A 196 4.94 21.96 -7.61
C VAL A 196 3.75 21.04 -7.33
N ARG A 197 3.88 20.18 -6.33
CA ARG A 197 2.85 19.24 -5.89
C ARG A 197 2.38 19.59 -4.48
N PRO A 198 1.15 19.22 -4.12
CA PRO A 198 0.71 19.20 -2.73
C PRO A 198 1.52 18.17 -1.96
N SER A 199 1.74 18.40 -0.67
CA SER A 199 2.31 17.39 0.21
C SER A 199 1.37 16.18 0.35
N ALA A 200 1.91 15.01 0.70
CA ALA A 200 1.09 13.82 0.97
C ALA A 200 0.05 14.08 2.07
N ARG A 201 0.40 14.89 3.09
CA ARG A 201 -0.54 15.32 4.15
C ARG A 201 -1.73 16.09 3.57
N GLU A 202 -1.47 17.02 2.64
CA GLU A 202 -2.53 17.79 2.00
C GLU A 202 -3.40 16.88 1.12
N ALA A 203 -2.81 16.02 0.30
CA ALA A 203 -3.56 15.07 -0.54
C ALA A 203 -4.47 14.14 0.29
N ILE A 204 -3.93 13.54 1.36
CA ILE A 204 -4.68 12.71 2.31
C ILE A 204 -5.82 13.53 2.94
N GLY A 205 -5.53 14.76 3.37
CA GLY A 205 -6.52 15.66 3.96
C GLY A 205 -7.67 15.99 3.00
N GLN A 206 -7.39 16.23 1.72
CA GLN A 206 -8.40 16.48 0.70
C GLN A 206 -9.31 15.27 0.48
N ILE A 207 -8.73 14.06 0.40
CA ILE A 207 -9.50 12.81 0.30
C ILE A 207 -10.43 12.62 1.51
N HIS A 208 -9.92 12.84 2.73
CA HIS A 208 -10.74 12.73 3.94
C HIS A 208 -11.84 13.80 4.01
N GLN A 209 -11.57 15.01 3.52
CA GLN A 209 -12.59 16.08 3.43
C GLN A 209 -13.72 15.71 2.48
N ALA A 210 -13.41 15.03 1.37
CA ALA A 210 -14.39 14.44 0.46
C ALA A 210 -15.12 13.20 1.02
N GLY A 211 -14.78 12.78 2.24
CA GLY A 211 -15.38 11.64 2.93
C GLY A 211 -14.79 10.28 2.54
N GLY A 212 -13.67 10.28 1.82
CA GLY A 212 -13.03 9.06 1.32
C GLY A 212 -11.93 8.50 2.21
N LEU A 213 -11.35 7.39 1.75
CA LEU A 213 -10.17 6.73 2.31
C LEU A 213 -8.94 7.03 1.47
N ALA A 214 -7.81 7.33 2.13
CA ALA A 214 -6.55 7.60 1.46
C ALA A 214 -5.61 6.37 1.51
N VAL A 215 -5.20 5.88 0.35
CA VAL A 215 -4.43 4.64 0.19
C VAL A 215 -3.16 4.93 -0.61
N LEU A 216 -2.01 4.46 -0.15
CA LEU A 216 -0.76 4.63 -0.92
C LEU A 216 -0.77 3.69 -2.13
N ALA A 217 -0.58 4.24 -3.33
CA ALA A 217 -0.49 3.47 -4.56
C ALA A 217 0.93 2.87 -4.75
N HIS A 218 0.96 1.67 -5.32
CA HIS A 218 2.11 0.96 -5.89
C HIS A 218 3.47 1.14 -5.19
N PRO A 219 3.59 0.92 -3.86
CA PRO A 219 4.86 1.06 -3.13
C PRO A 219 5.98 0.13 -3.61
N ALA A 220 5.65 -0.93 -4.36
CA ALA A 220 6.63 -1.78 -5.04
C ALA A 220 7.52 -0.99 -6.02
N LEU A 221 7.00 0.09 -6.62
CA LEU A 221 7.72 0.90 -7.60
C LEU A 221 8.67 1.93 -6.99
N TYR A 222 8.59 2.18 -5.67
CA TYR A 222 9.42 3.17 -4.99
C TYR A 222 10.79 2.62 -4.53
N GLY A 223 11.11 1.36 -4.84
CA GLY A 223 12.36 0.73 -4.40
C GLY A 223 12.43 0.53 -2.88
N TRP A 224 11.27 0.52 -2.21
CA TRP A 224 11.19 0.35 -0.76
C TRP A 224 11.33 -1.10 -0.35
N CYS A 225 10.90 -2.04 -1.18
CA CYS A 225 10.86 -3.46 -0.88
C CYS A 225 12.21 -4.15 -1.15
N ARG A 226 12.43 -5.30 -0.51
CA ARG A 226 13.59 -6.18 -0.76
C ARG A 226 13.20 -7.60 -1.19
N GLY A 227 11.92 -7.96 -1.10
CA GLY A 227 11.42 -9.29 -1.45
C GLY A 227 11.92 -10.39 -0.51
N GLN A 228 12.16 -10.06 0.76
CA GLN A 228 12.66 -11.00 1.78
C GLN A 228 11.59 -11.26 2.84
N ALA A 229 11.65 -12.40 3.55
CA ALA A 229 10.68 -12.78 4.60
C ALA A 229 10.72 -11.92 5.88
N ILE A 230 11.34 -10.74 5.81
CA ILE A 230 11.38 -9.69 6.81
C ILE A 230 11.15 -8.38 6.08
N VAL A 231 10.23 -7.57 6.58
CA VAL A 231 9.90 -6.26 6.01
C VAL A 231 11.12 -5.37 6.10
N SER A 232 11.48 -4.78 4.98
CA SER A 232 12.60 -3.86 4.89
C SER A 232 12.33 -2.57 5.69
N ALA A 233 13.40 -2.03 6.27
CA ALA A 233 13.32 -0.79 7.05
C ALA A 233 12.75 0.40 6.25
N PRO A 234 13.13 0.65 4.98
CA PRO A 234 12.56 1.75 4.21
C PRO A 234 11.04 1.61 4.02
N LEU A 235 10.54 0.43 3.66
CA LEU A 235 9.10 0.20 3.51
C LEU A 235 8.35 0.47 4.82
N LEU A 236 8.83 -0.10 5.93
CA LEU A 236 8.17 0.05 7.23
C LEU A 236 8.17 1.51 7.71
N GLN A 237 9.31 2.20 7.58
CA GLN A 237 9.46 3.60 8.00
C GLN A 237 8.58 4.54 7.17
N ASN A 238 8.60 4.41 5.84
CA ASN A 238 7.80 5.28 4.97
C ASN A 238 6.29 5.05 5.17
N LEU A 239 5.85 3.79 5.31
CA LEU A 239 4.44 3.51 5.61
C LEU A 239 4.02 4.03 6.98
N ALA A 240 4.86 3.87 8.01
CA ALA A 240 4.57 4.41 9.35
C ALA A 240 4.49 5.95 9.34
N GLN A 241 5.36 6.63 8.58
CA GLN A 241 5.31 8.07 8.41
C GLN A 241 4.00 8.52 7.75
N LEU A 242 3.59 7.88 6.66
CA LEU A 242 2.33 8.18 5.98
C LEU A 242 1.10 7.83 6.86
N GLN A 243 1.15 6.73 7.60
CA GLN A 243 0.13 6.34 8.56
C GLN A 243 -0.03 7.41 9.66
N SER A 244 1.08 7.96 10.17
CA SER A 244 1.06 9.01 11.20
C SER A 244 0.40 10.33 10.74
N ILE A 245 0.33 10.55 9.43
CA ILE A 245 -0.33 11.73 8.84
C ILE A 245 -1.75 11.43 8.34
N GLY A 246 -2.25 10.21 8.55
CA GLY A 246 -3.64 9.83 8.37
C GLY A 246 -3.91 8.79 7.28
N LEU A 247 -2.90 8.19 6.65
CA LEU A 247 -3.09 7.15 5.63
C LEU A 247 -3.95 6.00 6.16
N ASP A 248 -4.89 5.52 5.33
CA ASP A 248 -5.85 4.46 5.67
C ASP A 248 -5.45 3.07 5.20
N GLY A 249 -4.69 3.02 4.11
CA GLY A 249 -4.37 1.79 3.42
C GLY A 249 -3.14 1.86 2.54
N VAL A 250 -2.79 0.71 2.00
CA VAL A 250 -1.69 0.54 1.05
C VAL A 250 -2.11 -0.44 -0.05
N GLU A 251 -1.76 -0.15 -1.29
CA GLU A 251 -1.93 -1.09 -2.39
C GLU A 251 -0.88 -2.20 -2.26
N ALA A 252 -1.33 -3.36 -1.79
CA ALA A 252 -0.46 -4.50 -1.54
C ALA A 252 -0.37 -5.43 -2.76
N TYR A 253 -1.44 -5.47 -3.57
CA TYR A 253 -1.50 -6.29 -4.77
C TYR A 253 -1.51 -5.36 -5.99
N HIS A 254 -0.36 -5.29 -6.65
CA HIS A 254 -0.14 -4.42 -7.81
C HIS A 254 0.32 -5.25 -9.02
N GLY A 255 -0.01 -4.82 -10.24
CA GLY A 255 0.32 -5.55 -11.47
C GLY A 255 1.82 -5.81 -11.66
N GLU A 256 2.68 -4.89 -11.20
CA GLU A 256 4.15 -5.01 -11.26
C GLU A 256 4.80 -5.60 -10.02
N ALA A 257 4.05 -5.78 -8.93
CA ALA A 257 4.61 -6.32 -7.70
C ALA A 257 4.84 -7.83 -7.83
N SER A 258 6.06 -8.29 -7.54
CA SER A 258 6.33 -9.71 -7.35
C SER A 258 5.54 -10.26 -6.15
N GLU A 259 5.38 -11.59 -6.09
CA GLU A 259 4.74 -12.23 -4.93
C GLU A 259 5.48 -11.93 -3.61
N ALA A 260 6.80 -11.75 -3.67
CA ALA A 260 7.62 -11.42 -2.51
C ALA A 260 7.38 -9.98 -2.04
N GLU A 261 7.34 -9.00 -2.96
CA GLU A 261 7.02 -7.60 -2.64
C GLU A 261 5.59 -7.47 -2.14
N THR A 262 4.64 -8.14 -2.79
CA THR A 262 3.24 -8.23 -2.34
C THR A 262 3.15 -8.70 -0.89
N SER A 263 3.90 -9.76 -0.55
CA SER A 263 3.94 -10.32 0.80
C SER A 263 4.53 -9.34 1.80
N GLU A 264 5.58 -8.61 1.40
CA GLU A 264 6.27 -7.62 2.22
C GLU A 264 5.38 -6.41 2.53
N ILE A 265 4.79 -5.81 1.49
CA ILE A 265 3.88 -4.66 1.59
C ILE A 265 2.67 -5.02 2.44
N LYS A 266 2.10 -6.21 2.22
CA LYS A 266 0.96 -6.68 2.99
C LYS A 266 1.30 -6.88 4.46
N ALA A 267 2.44 -7.50 4.76
CA ALA A 267 2.89 -7.72 6.14
C ALA A 267 3.05 -6.37 6.86
N ALA A 268 3.70 -5.39 6.21
CA ALA A 268 3.85 -4.05 6.74
C ALA A 268 2.48 -3.35 6.95
N GLY A 269 1.60 -3.41 5.96
CA GLY A 269 0.28 -2.80 6.01
C GLY A 269 -0.57 -3.35 7.16
N LEU A 270 -0.66 -4.68 7.30
CA LEU A 270 -1.41 -5.31 8.39
C LEU A 270 -0.84 -4.96 9.77
N ALA A 271 0.48 -4.93 9.92
CA ALA A 271 1.11 -4.59 11.21
C ALA A 271 0.87 -3.13 11.63
N LEU A 272 0.71 -2.22 10.66
CA LEU A 272 0.45 -0.79 10.85
C LEU A 272 -1.04 -0.43 10.88
N ASP A 273 -1.95 -1.41 10.89
CA ASP A 273 -3.40 -1.23 10.77
C ASP A 273 -3.79 -0.45 9.49
N LEU A 274 -3.17 -0.76 8.36
CA LEU A 274 -3.52 -0.23 7.04
C LEU A 274 -4.32 -1.26 6.25
N VAL A 275 -5.42 -0.84 5.62
CA VAL A 275 -6.19 -1.72 4.72
C VAL A 275 -5.37 -2.01 3.46
N CYS A 276 -5.27 -3.28 3.07
CA CYS A 276 -4.56 -3.68 1.86
C CYS A 276 -5.51 -3.69 0.65
N THR A 277 -5.20 -2.92 -0.39
CA THR A 277 -5.98 -2.87 -1.65
C THR A 277 -5.31 -3.63 -2.79
N ALA A 278 -6.07 -3.84 -3.87
CA ALA A 278 -5.62 -4.50 -5.10
C ALA A 278 -5.99 -3.67 -6.32
N GLY A 279 -5.01 -3.37 -7.17
CA GLY A 279 -5.18 -2.59 -8.39
C GLY A 279 -4.15 -2.97 -9.44
N SER A 280 -4.56 -3.03 -10.70
CA SER A 280 -3.66 -3.38 -11.81
C SER A 280 -2.85 -2.20 -12.30
N ASP A 281 -3.31 -0.97 -12.04
CA ASP A 281 -2.84 0.25 -12.69
C ASP A 281 -2.98 0.16 -14.23
N ASP A 282 -4.08 -0.45 -14.70
CA ASP A 282 -4.39 -0.60 -16.13
C ASP A 282 -4.73 0.76 -16.76
N HIS A 283 -4.08 1.01 -17.90
CA HIS A 283 -4.22 2.23 -18.68
C HIS A 283 -4.86 1.98 -20.05
N GLY A 284 -5.69 0.95 -20.16
CA GLY A 284 -6.41 0.63 -21.38
C GLY A 284 -5.70 -0.38 -22.30
N ARG A 285 -6.16 -0.46 -23.56
CA ARG A 285 -5.70 -1.43 -24.58
C ARG A 285 -4.26 -1.30 -25.06
N ASN A 286 -3.42 -0.50 -24.39
CA ASN A 286 -2.02 -0.41 -24.73
C ASN A 286 -1.30 -1.70 -24.28
N LYS A 287 -0.83 -2.51 -25.24
CA LYS A 287 -0.18 -3.81 -24.97
C LYS A 287 1.15 -3.70 -24.22
N ASP A 288 1.71 -2.49 -24.11
CA ASP A 288 2.96 -2.22 -23.41
C ASP A 288 2.76 -1.85 -21.92
N ARG A 289 1.51 -1.81 -21.42
CA ARG A 289 1.18 -1.52 -20.01
C ARG A 289 0.46 -2.69 -19.33
N LEU A 290 0.35 -2.60 -18.01
CA LEU A 290 -0.25 -3.62 -17.16
C LEU A 290 -1.68 -3.94 -17.57
N LEU A 291 -2.03 -5.21 -17.39
CA LEU A 291 -3.35 -5.72 -17.73
C LEU A 291 -4.25 -5.71 -16.50
N MET A 292 -5.46 -5.22 -16.72
CA MET A 292 -6.56 -5.27 -15.77
C MET A 292 -6.73 -6.68 -15.18
N TYR A 293 -7.00 -6.72 -13.88
CA TYR A 293 -7.35 -7.96 -13.19
C TYR A 293 -8.69 -8.54 -13.67
N THR A 294 -8.93 -9.79 -13.30
CA THR A 294 -10.09 -10.56 -13.76
C THR A 294 -10.83 -11.17 -12.59
N ARG A 295 -11.99 -11.76 -12.88
CA ARG A 295 -12.76 -12.55 -11.93
C ARG A 295 -12.01 -13.72 -11.31
N GLN A 296 -10.83 -14.11 -11.81
CA GLN A 296 -10.05 -15.23 -11.27
C GLN A 296 -9.05 -14.78 -10.22
N ASP A 297 -8.72 -13.49 -10.19
CA ASP A 297 -7.73 -12.94 -9.27
C ASP A 297 -8.31 -12.84 -7.87
N ARG A 298 -7.61 -13.44 -6.90
CA ARG A 298 -8.08 -13.64 -5.52
C ARG A 298 -6.94 -13.39 -4.56
N TRP A 299 -7.23 -12.61 -3.52
CA TRP A 299 -6.27 -12.31 -2.49
C TRP A 299 -6.88 -12.32 -1.08
N PRO A 300 -6.14 -12.78 -0.06
CA PRO A 300 -4.91 -13.56 -0.19
C PRO A 300 -5.14 -14.93 -0.84
N LYS A 301 -4.08 -15.49 -1.44
CA LYS A 301 -4.08 -16.86 -1.99
C LYS A 301 -4.10 -17.95 -0.90
N ARG A 302 -3.85 -17.60 0.36
CA ARG A 302 -3.78 -18.50 1.51
C ARG A 302 -4.31 -17.81 2.77
N ARG A 303 -4.64 -18.59 3.79
CA ARG A 303 -5.00 -18.02 5.09
C ARG A 303 -3.77 -17.36 5.72
N GLU A 304 -3.99 -16.19 6.31
CA GLU A 304 -2.95 -15.44 7.01
C GLU A 304 -3.40 -15.11 8.42
N ILE A 305 -2.45 -15.12 9.34
CA ILE A 305 -2.67 -14.87 10.76
C ILE A 305 -1.68 -13.80 11.20
N LEU A 306 -2.19 -12.66 11.66
CA LEU A 306 -1.38 -11.62 12.28
C LEU A 306 -1.16 -11.96 13.76
N VAL A 307 0.10 -11.92 14.18
CA VAL A 307 0.58 -12.19 15.53
C VAL A 307 1.45 -11.02 15.95
N CYS A 308 1.38 -10.66 17.22
CA CYS A 308 2.25 -9.66 17.84
C CYS A 308 3.21 -10.34 18.81
N GLY A 309 4.45 -9.85 18.89
CA GLY A 309 5.47 -10.36 19.82
C GLY A 309 6.23 -9.23 20.49
N ALA A 310 6.55 -9.41 21.77
CA ALA A 310 7.30 -8.46 22.58
C ALA A 310 8.79 -8.77 22.55
N LEU A 311 9.57 -7.86 21.97
CA LEU A 311 11.02 -7.87 22.02
C LEU A 311 11.51 -7.18 23.29
N LEU A 312 11.66 -7.95 24.37
CA LEU A 312 12.21 -7.48 25.63
C LEU A 312 13.73 -7.70 25.66
N ALA A 313 14.50 -6.66 25.42
CA ALA A 313 15.96 -6.69 25.41
C ALA A 313 16.56 -6.25 26.77
N ARG A 314 17.65 -6.91 27.20
CA ARG A 314 18.50 -6.46 28.31
C ARG A 314 19.97 -6.49 27.92
N SER A 315 20.72 -5.47 28.31
CA SER A 315 22.17 -5.44 28.14
C SER A 315 22.87 -6.23 29.24
N ARG A 316 23.85 -7.05 28.84
CA ARG A 316 24.75 -7.75 29.75
C ARG A 316 25.98 -6.88 30.08
N PRO A 317 26.66 -7.15 31.22
CA PRO A 317 27.91 -6.47 31.57
C PRO A 317 29.04 -6.63 30.54
N ASP A 318 29.02 -7.72 29.75
CA ASP A 318 29.97 -7.99 28.68
C ASP A 318 29.64 -7.29 27.35
N GLY A 319 28.61 -6.44 27.32
CA GLY A 319 28.18 -5.66 26.17
C GLY A 319 27.23 -6.39 25.22
N GLN A 320 26.94 -7.68 25.45
CA GLN A 320 25.97 -8.42 24.63
C GLN A 320 24.52 -8.08 25.02
N THR A 321 23.59 -8.23 24.08
CA THR A 321 22.15 -8.09 24.32
C THR A 321 21.50 -9.46 24.43
N GLU A 322 20.67 -9.64 25.46
CA GLU A 322 19.80 -10.81 25.62
C GLU A 322 18.34 -10.44 25.47
N TYR A 323 17.55 -11.39 24.96
CA TYR A 323 16.13 -11.26 24.70
C TYR A 323 15.35 -12.27 25.51
N LEU A 324 14.20 -11.87 26.05
CA LEU A 324 13.30 -12.78 26.76
C LEU A 324 12.61 -13.73 25.76
N LEU A 325 12.71 -15.04 26.03
CA LEU A 325 11.96 -16.08 25.36
C LEU A 325 11.10 -16.87 26.35
N CYS A 326 9.95 -17.31 25.87
CA CYS A 326 8.97 -18.10 26.59
C CYS A 326 8.85 -19.47 25.93
N ARG A 327 8.78 -20.54 26.74
CA ARG A 327 8.59 -21.90 26.22
C ARG A 327 7.13 -22.32 26.31
N ARG A 328 6.55 -22.68 25.16
CA ARG A 328 5.18 -23.19 25.07
C ARG A 328 4.99 -24.41 25.97
N LEU A 329 3.83 -24.51 26.63
CA LEU A 329 3.45 -25.70 27.41
C LEU A 329 3.67 -27.00 26.62
N SER A 330 3.85 -28.10 27.33
CA SER A 330 4.11 -29.42 26.75
C SER A 330 2.91 -30.04 26.01
N THR A 331 1.78 -29.36 25.94
CA THR A 331 0.56 -29.79 25.26
C THR A 331 0.16 -28.80 24.16
N GLY A 332 -0.35 -29.30 23.03
CA GLY A 332 -0.81 -28.48 21.91
C GLY A 332 0.19 -28.33 20.75
N ARG A 333 -0.15 -27.48 19.77
CA ARG A 333 0.66 -27.24 18.56
C ARG A 333 1.98 -26.57 18.94
N HIS A 334 3.08 -27.10 18.41
CA HIS A 334 4.45 -26.66 18.72
C HIS A 334 4.82 -26.69 20.21
N ALA A 335 4.30 -27.68 20.95
CA ALA A 335 4.66 -27.89 22.35
C ALA A 335 6.19 -27.95 22.56
N GLY A 336 6.66 -27.23 23.60
CA GLY A 336 8.07 -27.15 23.97
C GLY A 336 8.97 -26.31 23.03
N PHE A 337 8.41 -25.63 22.02
CA PHE A 337 9.13 -24.60 21.28
C PHE A 337 9.26 -23.32 22.10
N TRP A 338 10.30 -22.55 21.81
CA TRP A 338 10.54 -21.22 22.38
C TRP A 338 10.10 -20.12 21.39
N GLU A 339 9.55 -19.03 21.90
CA GLU A 339 9.05 -17.90 21.10
C GLU A 339 9.14 -16.59 21.88
N LEU A 340 9.01 -15.47 21.16
CA LEU A 340 8.73 -14.19 21.81
C LEU A 340 7.39 -14.24 22.55
N PRO A 341 7.26 -13.63 23.74
CA PRO A 341 5.97 -13.50 24.39
C PRO A 341 5.01 -12.64 23.57
N GLY A 342 3.75 -13.07 23.45
CA GLY A 342 2.73 -12.39 22.67
C GLY A 342 1.74 -13.39 22.07
N GLY A 343 0.91 -12.93 21.14
CA GLY A 343 -0.17 -13.77 20.64
C GLY A 343 -0.87 -13.18 19.42
N LYS A 344 -2.03 -13.76 19.12
CA LYS A 344 -2.76 -13.41 17.89
C LYS A 344 -3.41 -12.05 18.04
N VAL A 345 -3.44 -11.30 16.94
CA VAL A 345 -4.22 -10.07 16.84
C VAL A 345 -5.65 -10.44 16.47
N GLU A 346 -6.60 -10.07 17.32
CA GLU A 346 -8.03 -10.28 17.10
C GLU A 346 -8.63 -9.21 16.19
N PRO A 347 -9.79 -9.49 15.53
CA PRO A 347 -10.45 -8.48 14.71
C PRO A 347 -10.85 -7.24 15.51
N GLY A 348 -10.40 -6.06 15.06
CA GLY A 348 -10.77 -4.77 15.64
C GLY A 348 -9.76 -4.20 16.65
N GLU A 349 -8.67 -4.90 16.94
CA GLU A 349 -7.55 -4.38 17.72
C GLU A 349 -6.31 -4.14 16.85
N THR A 350 -5.49 -3.18 17.27
CA THR A 350 -4.14 -2.94 16.74
C THR A 350 -3.14 -3.97 17.30
N THR A 351 -1.98 -4.11 16.65
CA THR A 351 -0.90 -4.98 17.14
C THR A 351 -0.42 -4.60 18.55
N VAL A 352 -0.48 -3.31 18.92
CA VAL A 352 -0.14 -2.84 20.27
C VAL A 352 -1.19 -3.24 21.29
N GLN A 353 -2.48 -3.04 20.98
CA GLN A 353 -3.59 -3.44 21.87
C GLN A 353 -3.59 -4.95 22.11
N ALA A 354 -3.40 -5.73 21.05
CA ALA A 354 -3.27 -7.18 21.13
C ALA A 354 -2.12 -7.58 22.05
N LEU A 355 -0.94 -6.97 21.89
CA LEU A 355 0.24 -7.31 22.68
C LEU A 355 0.06 -6.99 24.17
N ILE A 356 -0.57 -5.86 24.50
CA ILE A 356 -0.90 -5.53 25.89
C ILE A 356 -1.82 -6.60 26.49
N ARG A 357 -2.88 -6.98 25.76
CA ARG A 357 -3.84 -8.01 26.19
C ARG A 357 -3.15 -9.36 26.41
N GLU A 358 -2.39 -9.82 25.42
CA GLU A 358 -1.70 -11.11 25.46
C GLU A 358 -0.67 -11.18 26.60
N LEU A 359 0.14 -10.14 26.81
CA LEU A 359 1.10 -10.10 27.91
C LEU A 359 0.41 -10.11 29.28
N HIS A 360 -0.72 -9.43 29.43
CA HIS A 360 -1.50 -9.46 30.66
C HIS A 360 -2.12 -10.85 30.89
N GLU A 361 -2.73 -11.46 29.87
CA GLU A 361 -3.40 -12.77 29.98
C GLU A 361 -2.44 -13.94 30.19
N GLU A 362 -1.30 -13.94 29.50
CA GLU A 362 -0.37 -15.06 29.47
C GLU A 362 0.73 -14.96 30.53
N LEU A 363 1.16 -13.74 30.88
CA LEU A 363 2.28 -13.48 31.78
C LEU A 363 1.90 -12.73 33.08
N ALA A 364 0.66 -12.24 33.18
CA ALA A 364 0.19 -11.39 34.28
C ALA A 364 1.04 -10.14 34.51
N VAL A 365 1.45 -9.48 33.41
CA VAL A 365 2.25 -8.24 33.46
C VAL A 365 1.57 -7.10 32.74
N ASP A 366 1.66 -5.92 33.33
CA ASP A 366 1.40 -4.65 32.64
C ASP A 366 2.68 -4.23 31.91
N ALA A 367 2.60 -4.13 30.58
CA ALA A 367 3.74 -3.81 29.73
C ALA A 367 3.62 -2.44 29.07
N GLU A 368 4.73 -1.73 29.01
CA GLU A 368 4.90 -0.58 28.13
C GLU A 368 5.35 -1.08 26.75
N ILE A 369 4.55 -0.81 25.72
CA ILE A 369 4.86 -1.19 24.33
C ILE A 369 5.47 0.01 23.61
N GLY A 370 6.66 -0.19 23.08
CA GLY A 370 7.44 0.79 22.34
C GLY A 370 7.18 0.73 20.83
N ALA A 371 8.20 1.07 20.05
CA ALA A 371 8.11 1.11 18.60
C ALA A 371 7.95 -0.29 17.98
N LEU A 372 7.30 -0.34 16.81
CA LEU A 372 7.30 -1.52 15.95
C LEU A 372 8.73 -1.73 15.42
N HIS A 373 9.44 -2.68 15.99
CA HIS A 373 10.85 -2.97 15.69
C HIS A 373 11.02 -3.54 14.28
N THR A 374 10.20 -4.54 13.94
CA THR A 374 10.19 -5.16 12.62
C THR A 374 8.89 -5.91 12.39
N VAL A 375 8.67 -6.32 11.15
CA VAL A 375 7.62 -7.24 10.76
C VAL A 375 8.25 -8.33 9.92
N LEU A 376 7.86 -9.58 10.14
CA LEU A 376 8.33 -10.71 9.36
C LEU A 376 7.19 -11.69 9.11
N TRP A 377 7.40 -12.65 8.21
CA TRP A 377 6.42 -13.71 8.02
C TRP A 377 7.07 -15.06 7.80
N HIS A 378 6.29 -16.10 8.08
CA HIS A 378 6.66 -17.47 7.83
C HIS A 378 5.48 -18.24 7.24
N ASP A 379 5.76 -18.97 6.16
CA ASP A 379 4.80 -19.83 5.49
C ASP A 379 4.85 -21.24 6.11
N TYR A 380 3.80 -21.59 6.86
CA TYR A 380 3.51 -22.98 7.21
C TYR A 380 2.73 -23.65 6.06
N PRO A 381 2.59 -25.00 6.05
CA PRO A 381 1.87 -25.69 4.99
C PRO A 381 0.45 -25.19 4.72
N GLU A 382 -0.28 -24.80 5.78
CA GLU A 382 -1.70 -24.41 5.70
C GLU A 382 -1.94 -22.89 5.79
N ASP A 383 -1.09 -22.20 6.55
CA ASP A 383 -1.30 -20.80 6.94
C ASP A 383 0.03 -20.03 6.83
N ARG A 384 -0.05 -18.73 6.57
CA ARG A 384 1.05 -17.80 6.80
C ARG A 384 0.89 -17.09 8.13
N VAL A 385 1.95 -17.06 8.93
CA VAL A 385 2.02 -16.22 10.14
C VAL A 385 2.78 -14.95 9.80
N ILE A 386 2.19 -13.80 10.08
CA ILE A 386 2.82 -12.49 10.02
C ILE A 386 3.06 -12.05 11.46
N LEU A 387 4.32 -11.85 11.83
CA LEU A 387 4.73 -11.48 13.18
C LEU A 387 5.15 -10.02 13.21
N ALA A 388 4.36 -9.19 13.88
CA ALA A 388 4.68 -7.80 14.20
C ALA A 388 5.43 -7.76 15.55
N VAL A 389 6.69 -7.37 15.52
CA VAL A 389 7.57 -7.39 16.69
C VAL A 389 7.67 -5.98 17.25
N HIS A 390 7.18 -5.76 18.46
CA HIS A 390 7.28 -4.47 19.15
C HIS A 390 8.34 -4.53 20.23
N GLU A 391 9.06 -3.42 20.41
CA GLU A 391 9.86 -3.24 21.62
C GLU A 391 8.92 -3.22 22.83
N ALA A 392 9.34 -3.81 23.94
CA ALA A 392 8.53 -3.83 25.16
C ALA A 392 9.37 -3.58 26.40
N ARG A 393 8.72 -3.16 27.48
CA ARG A 393 9.30 -3.05 28.82
C ARG A 393 8.29 -3.50 29.87
N PHE A 394 8.68 -4.45 30.71
CA PHE A 394 7.89 -4.89 31.87
C PHE A 394 8.77 -5.58 32.92
N PRO A 395 8.34 -5.62 34.20
CA PRO A 395 9.05 -6.36 35.23
C PRO A 395 9.03 -7.86 34.97
N THR A 396 10.19 -8.53 35.06
CA THR A 396 10.30 -9.99 34.86
C THR A 396 10.48 -10.79 36.14
N GLY A 397 10.43 -10.13 37.30
CA GLY A 397 10.71 -10.77 38.61
C GLY A 397 9.63 -11.71 39.12
N SER A 398 8.42 -11.68 38.55
CA SER A 398 7.28 -12.48 38.99
C SER A 398 6.34 -12.79 37.82
N LEU A 399 6.84 -13.44 36.78
CA LEU A 399 6.02 -13.91 35.66
C LEU A 399 5.13 -15.08 36.13
N ALA A 400 3.81 -14.93 35.99
CA ALA A 400 2.85 -16.00 36.25
C ALA A 400 2.34 -16.53 34.90
N THR A 401 2.00 -17.82 34.80
CA THR A 401 1.82 -18.46 33.50
C THR A 401 0.50 -19.19 33.34
N ASN A 402 -0.18 -18.96 32.22
CA ASN A 402 -1.28 -19.80 31.75
C ASN A 402 -0.93 -20.56 30.44
N ALA A 403 0.06 -20.09 29.67
CA ALA A 403 0.41 -20.62 28.34
C ALA A 403 1.88 -21.10 28.18
N HIS A 404 2.73 -20.83 29.18
CA HIS A 404 4.18 -21.10 29.13
C HIS A 404 4.65 -21.85 30.38
N ASP A 405 5.69 -22.70 30.28
CA ASP A 405 6.25 -23.39 31.45
C ASP A 405 7.64 -22.91 31.88
N ARG A 406 8.35 -22.17 31.02
CA ARG A 406 9.71 -21.66 31.29
C ARG A 406 9.96 -20.34 30.58
N PHE A 407 10.85 -19.55 31.19
CA PHE A 407 11.34 -18.27 30.67
C PHE A 407 12.85 -18.24 30.74
N CYS A 408 13.48 -17.64 29.74
CA CYS A 408 14.90 -17.36 29.82
C CYS A 408 15.24 -16.12 29.00
N PHE A 409 16.31 -15.45 29.42
CA PHE A 409 16.95 -14.45 28.59
C PHE A 409 18.13 -15.10 27.89
N VAL A 410 18.21 -14.91 26.58
CA VAL A 410 19.26 -15.51 25.74
C VAL A 410 19.74 -14.51 24.70
N THR A 411 21.00 -14.61 24.31
CA THR A 411 21.53 -13.89 23.15
C THR A 411 20.87 -14.41 21.86
N ALA A 412 20.95 -13.63 20.78
CA ALA A 412 20.42 -14.07 19.49
C ALA A 412 21.08 -15.37 18.98
N ASP A 413 22.40 -15.52 19.15
CA ASP A 413 23.11 -16.75 18.79
C ASP A 413 22.66 -17.96 19.62
N GLN A 414 22.38 -17.77 20.92
CA GLN A 414 21.85 -18.83 21.77
C GLN A 414 20.42 -19.21 21.37
N ALA A 415 19.56 -18.24 21.05
CA ALA A 415 18.21 -18.49 20.56
C ALA A 415 18.21 -19.37 19.30
N LEU A 416 19.12 -19.11 18.36
CA LEU A 416 19.28 -19.90 17.13
C LEU A 416 19.77 -21.34 17.37
N GLN A 417 20.35 -21.62 18.55
CA GLN A 417 20.73 -22.98 18.98
C GLN A 417 19.61 -23.70 19.74
N MET A 418 18.55 -22.98 20.11
CA MET A 418 17.39 -23.52 20.80
C MET A 418 16.33 -23.98 19.81
N LYS A 419 15.36 -24.74 20.32
CA LYS A 419 14.16 -25.14 19.57
C LYS A 419 13.18 -23.97 19.50
N ILE A 420 13.55 -22.88 18.84
CA ILE A 420 12.68 -21.71 18.62
C ILE A 420 11.66 -21.96 17.52
N LEU A 421 10.53 -21.27 17.57
CA LEU A 421 9.51 -21.36 16.53
C LEU A 421 10.09 -20.96 15.16
N PRO A 422 9.71 -21.66 14.07
CA PRO A 422 10.16 -21.31 12.74
C PRO A 422 9.86 -19.86 12.32
N ALA A 423 8.77 -19.28 12.83
CA ALA A 423 8.40 -17.90 12.59
C ALA A 423 9.38 -16.89 13.20
N ASP A 424 10.10 -17.26 14.25
CA ASP A 424 11.01 -16.37 15.00
C ASP A 424 12.46 -16.46 14.48
N ILE A 425 12.80 -17.50 13.71
CA ILE A 425 14.18 -17.74 13.25
C ILE A 425 14.73 -16.54 12.47
N THR A 426 13.97 -16.01 11.52
CA THR A 426 14.40 -14.87 10.67
C THR A 426 14.73 -13.64 11.52
N LEU A 427 13.94 -13.38 12.58
CA LEU A 427 14.21 -12.29 13.50
C LEU A 427 15.55 -12.49 14.20
N PHE A 428 15.79 -13.66 14.79
CA PHE A 428 17.03 -13.90 15.53
C PHE A 428 18.27 -13.96 14.63
N GLN A 429 18.13 -14.37 13.36
CA GLN A 429 19.19 -14.23 12.36
C GLN A 429 19.53 -12.75 12.11
N ALA A 430 18.52 -11.89 11.96
CA ALA A 430 18.73 -10.45 11.76
C ALA A 430 19.35 -9.78 13.00
N LEU A 431 18.87 -10.13 14.21
CA LEU A 431 19.42 -9.62 15.47
C LEU A 431 20.88 -10.05 15.68
N ALA A 432 21.24 -11.29 15.32
CA ALA A 432 22.62 -11.77 15.40
C ALA A 432 23.54 -11.11 14.37
N ALA A 433 23.02 -10.77 13.18
CA ALA A 433 23.77 -10.09 12.13
C ALA A 433 24.07 -8.62 12.47
N ASN A 434 23.13 -7.91 13.11
CA ASN A 434 23.31 -6.50 13.50
C ASN A 434 24.27 -6.29 14.69
N LEU A 435 24.69 -7.37 15.36
CA LEU A 435 25.69 -7.35 16.44
C LEU A 435 27.13 -7.56 15.93
N LYS A 436 27.30 -7.83 14.63
CA LYS A 436 28.61 -7.98 13.95
C LYS A 436 28.90 -6.75 13.12
#